data_AF-A0A9R0RY28-F1
#
_entry.id   AF-A0A9R0RY28-F1
#
_cell.length_a   1.000
_cell.length_b   1.000
_cell.length_c   1.000
_cell.angle_alpha   90.00
_cell.angle_beta   90.00
_cell.angle_gamma   90.00
#
_symmetry.space_group_name_H-M   'P 1'
#
loop_
_entity.id
_entity.type
_entity.pdbx_description
1 polymer ?
#
loop_
_entity_poly.entity_id
_entity_poly.type
_entity_poly.pdbx_seq_one_letter_code
_entity_poly.pdbx_strand_id
1 'polypeptide(L)'
;MRIYEPESNVLKALSGTGIGLLMDVGNGALTSLANDPSAAPAWVKANVQPYPGVSFRYIAVGNEVVTDTYPPSNGVFADLEYMGPIVDFLASTGAPLLANVYPYFAYKGDPQNIKLNYATFMPGTTVNDDGNGLTYTNLFYAMVDSIYAALEDANKPGVKVVVSESGWPSASGFGATMQNAQAYNQGLIKHVGNGTPKRPGPLETYVFAMFNENLKTGEPTENHFGLFNPDKSPAYSISF
;
A
#
# COMPACT_ATOMS: atom_id res chain seq x y z
N MET A 1 3.74 6.65 9.36
CA MET A 1 5.06 6.17 8.92
C MET A 1 5.03 4.66 8.82
N ARG A 2 5.66 4.08 7.80
CA ARG A 2 5.90 2.63 7.68
C ARG A 2 7.40 2.36 7.77
N ILE A 3 7.80 1.29 8.46
CA ILE A 3 9.16 0.74 8.42
C ILE A 3 9.09 -0.77 8.14
N TYR A 4 10.06 -1.28 7.39
CA TYR A 4 10.07 -2.65 6.88
C TYR A 4 10.72 -3.67 7.83
N GLU A 5 11.32 -3.18 8.90
CA GLU A 5 11.86 -3.98 9.99
C GLU A 5 11.99 -3.13 11.27
N PRO A 6 12.11 -3.76 12.45
CA PRO A 6 12.32 -3.04 13.70
C PRO A 6 13.68 -2.32 13.74
N GLU A 7 13.65 -1.00 13.59
CA GLU A 7 14.85 -0.17 13.59
C GLU A 7 14.98 0.65 14.88
N SER A 8 15.84 0.21 15.80
CA SER A 8 15.93 0.80 17.14
C SER A 8 16.20 2.30 17.17
N ASN A 9 16.98 2.82 16.21
CA ASN A 9 17.27 4.24 16.07
C ASN A 9 16.03 5.02 15.63
N VAL A 10 15.23 4.46 14.72
CA VAL A 10 13.98 5.04 14.25
C VAL A 10 12.94 5.04 15.37
N LEU A 11 12.79 3.92 16.09
CA LEU A 11 11.84 3.80 17.20
C LEU A 11 12.15 4.78 18.34
N LYS A 12 13.43 4.96 18.68
CA LYS A 12 13.85 6.00 19.64
C LYS A 12 13.49 7.41 19.16
N ALA A 13 13.72 7.71 17.88
CA ALA A 13 13.43 9.02 17.31
C ALA A 13 11.92 9.32 17.21
N LEU A 14 11.07 8.30 17.06
CA LEU A 14 9.62 8.44 17.00
C LEU A 14 8.95 8.63 18.37
N SER A 15 9.66 8.33 19.46
CA SER A 15 9.11 8.42 20.81
C SER A 15 8.60 9.83 21.13
N GLY A 16 7.33 9.94 21.51
CA GLY A 16 6.69 11.22 21.87
C GLY A 16 6.28 12.11 20.69
N THR A 17 6.52 11.68 19.44
CA THR A 17 6.18 12.48 18.25
C THR A 17 4.68 12.45 17.90
N GLY A 18 3.96 11.41 18.35
CA GLY A 18 2.56 11.16 17.98
C GLY A 18 2.37 10.62 16.55
N ILE A 19 3.44 10.40 15.79
CA ILE A 19 3.37 9.84 14.43
C ILE A 19 2.99 8.36 14.53
N GLY A 20 1.85 7.99 13.93
CA GLY A 20 1.40 6.60 13.84
C GLY A 20 2.36 5.72 13.03
N LEU A 21 2.74 4.57 13.57
CA LEU A 21 3.71 3.65 12.99
C LEU A 21 3.06 2.33 12.55
N LEU A 22 3.23 1.98 11.27
CA LEU A 22 3.08 0.63 10.73
C LEU A 22 4.48 0.01 10.72
N MET A 23 4.68 -1.12 11.40
CA MET A 23 5.99 -1.78 11.47
C MET A 23 5.88 -3.22 10.98
N ASP A 24 6.63 -3.55 9.95
CA ASP A 24 6.72 -4.92 9.46
C ASP A 24 7.59 -5.77 10.40
N VAL A 25 7.28 -7.07 10.51
CA VAL A 25 8.07 -7.99 11.34
C VAL A 25 9.46 -8.30 10.77
N GLY A 26 9.66 -8.01 9.48
CA GLY A 26 10.82 -8.41 8.69
C GLY A 26 10.72 -9.88 8.23
N ASN A 27 10.99 -10.13 6.95
CA ASN A 27 10.83 -11.47 6.35
C ASN A 27 11.68 -12.55 7.05
N GLY A 28 12.83 -12.18 7.61
CA GLY A 28 13.70 -13.10 8.36
C GLY A 28 13.09 -13.64 9.66
N ALA A 29 12.08 -12.97 10.23
CA ALA A 29 11.42 -13.39 11.47
C ALA A 29 10.22 -14.34 11.22
N LEU A 30 9.64 -14.34 10.02
CA LEU A 30 8.38 -15.02 9.71
C LEU A 30 8.40 -16.52 10.07
N THR A 31 9.42 -17.24 9.62
CA THR A 31 9.55 -18.68 9.88
C THR A 31 9.62 -18.99 11.37
N SER A 32 10.34 -18.18 12.16
CA SER A 32 10.43 -18.39 13.61
C SER A 32 9.10 -18.07 14.29
N LEU A 33 8.47 -16.95 13.94
CA LEU A 33 7.17 -16.56 14.47
C LEU A 33 6.07 -17.59 14.19
N ALA A 34 6.12 -18.25 13.03
CA ALA A 34 5.14 -19.26 12.64
C ALA A 34 5.34 -20.60 13.35
N ASN A 35 6.59 -21.00 13.65
CA ASN A 35 6.92 -22.36 14.11
C ASN A 35 7.26 -22.47 15.60
N ASP A 36 7.55 -21.36 16.28
CA ASP A 36 7.89 -21.34 17.71
C ASP A 36 6.92 -20.43 18.49
N PRO A 37 6.02 -20.99 19.31
CA PRO A 37 5.09 -20.21 20.12
C PRO A 37 5.74 -19.20 21.08
N SER A 38 7.01 -19.41 21.44
CA SER A 38 7.77 -18.49 22.29
C SER A 38 8.37 -17.30 21.53
N ALA A 39 8.51 -17.42 20.19
CA ALA A 39 9.14 -16.40 19.35
C ALA A 39 8.31 -15.12 19.27
N ALA A 40 6.98 -15.20 19.12
CA ALA A 40 6.15 -14.00 19.01
C ALA A 40 6.14 -13.14 20.29
N PRO A 41 5.94 -13.71 21.51
CA PRO A 41 6.11 -12.95 22.75
C PRO A 41 7.51 -12.35 22.91
N ALA A 42 8.55 -13.10 22.55
CA ALA A 42 9.94 -12.60 22.60
C ALA A 42 10.17 -11.43 21.65
N TRP A 43 9.65 -11.52 20.42
CA TRP A 43 9.73 -10.45 19.42
C TRP A 43 9.01 -9.19 19.90
N VAL A 44 7.81 -9.30 20.46
CA VAL A 44 7.07 -8.15 21.02
C VAL A 44 7.83 -7.52 22.19
N LYS A 45 8.41 -8.34 23.07
CA LYS A 45 9.23 -7.89 24.20
C LYS A 45 10.50 -7.16 23.75
N ALA A 46 11.07 -7.55 22.61
CA ALA A 46 12.28 -6.94 22.07
C ALA A 46 11.99 -5.65 21.26
N ASN A 47 10.90 -5.65 20.48
CA ASN A 47 10.71 -4.66 19.41
C ASN A 47 9.57 -3.66 19.67
N VAL A 48 8.67 -3.94 20.62
CA VAL A 48 7.50 -3.08 20.92
C VAL A 48 7.55 -2.56 22.35
N GLN A 49 7.63 -3.45 23.34
CA GLN A 49 7.59 -3.09 24.76
C GLN A 49 8.66 -2.06 25.21
N PRO A 50 9.89 -2.05 24.66
CA PRO A 50 10.90 -1.07 25.06
C PRO A 50 10.62 0.36 24.58
N TYR A 51 9.60 0.56 23.74
CA TYR A 51 9.31 1.83 23.07
C TYR A 51 7.90 2.36 23.41
N PRO A 52 7.57 2.56 24.70
CA PRO A 52 6.20 2.94 25.12
C PRO A 52 5.76 4.33 24.63
N GLY A 53 6.70 5.18 24.20
CA GLY A 53 6.40 6.49 23.61
C GLY A 53 6.10 6.46 22.10
N VAL A 54 6.25 5.32 21.43
CA VAL A 54 5.96 5.16 20.01
C VAL A 54 4.48 4.82 19.80
N SER A 55 3.84 5.52 18.88
CA SER A 55 2.43 5.29 18.52
C SER A 55 2.30 4.16 17.50
N PHE A 56 2.51 2.91 17.91
CA PHE A 56 2.28 1.74 17.05
C PHE A 56 0.79 1.64 16.65
N ARG A 57 0.53 1.58 15.34
CA ARG A 57 -0.81 1.34 14.77
C ARG A 57 -0.99 -0.10 14.33
N TYR A 58 -0.03 -0.65 13.59
CA TYR A 58 -0.11 -1.99 13.03
C TYR A 58 1.24 -2.69 13.05
N ILE A 59 1.20 -4.01 13.16
CA ILE A 59 2.33 -4.91 12.89
C ILE A 59 2.00 -5.71 11.63
N ALA A 60 2.84 -5.63 10.59
CA ALA A 60 2.60 -6.29 9.30
C ALA A 60 3.36 -7.62 9.19
N VAL A 61 2.68 -8.66 8.68
CA VAL A 61 3.19 -10.05 8.56
C VAL A 61 2.83 -10.62 7.17
N GLY A 62 3.79 -10.68 6.23
CA GLY A 62 3.60 -11.23 4.87
C GLY A 62 3.20 -10.20 3.78
N ASN A 63 3.14 -10.62 2.50
CA ASN A 63 2.82 -9.75 1.35
C ASN A 63 2.11 -10.49 0.17
N GLU A 64 1.25 -9.75 -0.56
CA GLU A 64 0.63 -9.91 -1.92
C GLU A 64 -0.27 -11.11 -2.26
N VAL A 65 -1.58 -10.90 -2.49
CA VAL A 65 -2.47 -12.05 -2.83
C VAL A 65 -3.71 -11.80 -3.73
N VAL A 66 -3.89 -10.64 -4.38
CA VAL A 66 -5.10 -10.40 -5.22
C VAL A 66 -4.81 -10.54 -6.72
N THR A 67 -5.70 -11.20 -7.46
CA THR A 67 -5.67 -11.37 -8.93
C THR A 67 -7.01 -10.96 -9.57
N ASP A 68 -7.08 -11.03 -10.90
CA ASP A 68 -8.25 -10.73 -11.74
C ASP A 68 -8.90 -9.36 -11.45
N THR A 69 -8.08 -8.32 -11.46
CA THR A 69 -8.45 -6.99 -10.96
C THR A 69 -9.22 -6.12 -11.96
N TYR A 70 -9.68 -6.69 -13.10
CA TYR A 70 -10.45 -5.96 -14.11
C TYR A 70 -11.58 -6.80 -14.76
N PRO A 71 -12.83 -6.29 -14.79
CA PRO A 71 -13.31 -5.11 -14.09
C PRO A 71 -13.19 -5.25 -12.56
N PRO A 72 -13.19 -4.16 -11.78
CA PRO A 72 -12.98 -4.24 -10.33
C PRO A 72 -13.89 -5.23 -9.60
N SER A 73 -15.15 -5.38 -10.04
CA SER A 73 -16.10 -6.35 -9.51
C SER A 73 -15.67 -7.82 -9.60
N ASN A 74 -14.71 -8.16 -10.48
CA ASN A 74 -14.20 -9.53 -10.64
C ASN A 74 -13.07 -9.88 -9.68
N GLY A 75 -12.58 -8.92 -8.87
CA GLY A 75 -11.42 -9.16 -8.02
C GLY A 75 -11.62 -10.37 -7.12
N VAL A 76 -10.64 -11.28 -7.11
CA VAL A 76 -10.61 -12.49 -6.28
C VAL A 76 -9.19 -12.70 -5.73
N PHE A 77 -9.08 -13.44 -4.61
CA PHE A 77 -7.77 -13.85 -4.12
C PHE A 77 -7.17 -14.91 -5.05
N ALA A 78 -5.89 -14.73 -5.40
CA ALA A 78 -5.18 -15.64 -6.31
C ALA A 78 -5.01 -17.04 -5.71
N ASP A 79 -4.83 -17.09 -4.40
CA ASP A 79 -4.71 -18.31 -3.60
C ASP A 79 -5.64 -18.18 -2.39
N LEU A 80 -6.88 -18.66 -2.54
CA LEU A 80 -7.86 -18.65 -1.46
C LEU A 80 -7.55 -19.70 -0.39
N GLU A 81 -6.81 -20.76 -0.70
CA GLU A 81 -6.38 -21.73 0.32
C GLU A 81 -5.40 -21.08 1.30
N TYR A 82 -4.53 -20.20 0.79
CA TYR A 82 -3.64 -19.38 1.61
C TYR A 82 -4.38 -18.20 2.27
N MET A 83 -5.20 -17.45 1.51
CA MET A 83 -5.82 -16.22 2.03
C MET A 83 -7.05 -16.43 2.89
N GLY A 84 -7.82 -17.50 2.67
CA GLY A 84 -9.05 -17.77 3.42
C GLY A 84 -8.83 -17.70 4.94
N PRO A 85 -7.88 -18.48 5.49
CA PRO A 85 -7.55 -18.42 6.92
C PRO A 85 -7.06 -17.04 7.39
N ILE A 86 -6.34 -16.29 6.54
CA ILE A 86 -5.85 -14.95 6.87
C ILE A 86 -7.03 -13.98 6.98
N VAL A 87 -7.95 -13.96 6.02
CA VAL A 87 -9.10 -13.04 6.04
C VAL A 87 -10.14 -13.45 7.09
N ASP A 88 -10.26 -14.74 7.42
CA ASP A 88 -11.00 -15.22 8.60
C ASP A 88 -10.41 -14.63 9.89
N PHE A 89 -9.08 -14.69 10.04
CA PHE A 89 -8.38 -14.13 11.19
C PHE A 89 -8.56 -12.61 11.29
N LEU A 90 -8.39 -11.88 10.19
CA LEU A 90 -8.60 -10.43 10.15
C LEU A 90 -10.04 -10.05 10.54
N ALA A 91 -11.04 -10.77 10.01
CA ALA A 91 -12.43 -10.54 10.35
C ALA A 91 -12.73 -10.81 11.83
N SER A 92 -12.16 -11.86 12.41
CA SER A 92 -12.35 -12.21 13.83
C SER A 92 -11.69 -11.23 14.80
N THR A 93 -10.60 -10.58 14.38
CA THR A 93 -9.83 -9.64 15.21
C THR A 93 -10.20 -8.18 14.97
N GLY A 94 -10.90 -7.89 13.88
CA GLY A 94 -11.19 -6.52 13.43
C GLY A 94 -9.99 -5.80 12.82
N ALA A 95 -8.90 -6.52 12.53
CA ALA A 95 -7.71 -5.97 11.89
C ALA A 95 -7.96 -5.72 10.38
N PRO A 96 -7.32 -4.70 9.78
CA PRO A 96 -7.42 -4.46 8.35
C PRO A 96 -6.49 -5.40 7.55
N LEU A 97 -6.80 -5.56 6.27
CA LEU A 97 -5.86 -6.07 5.27
C LEU A 97 -4.96 -4.92 4.79
N LEU A 98 -3.65 -5.12 4.84
CA LEU A 98 -2.66 -4.20 4.29
C LEU A 98 -2.38 -4.56 2.83
N ALA A 99 -2.46 -3.59 1.91
CA ALA A 99 -2.25 -3.82 0.49
C ALA A 99 -1.30 -2.80 -0.14
N ASN A 100 -0.33 -3.30 -0.91
CA ASN A 100 0.53 -2.49 -1.76
C ASN A 100 -0.19 -2.29 -3.12
N VAL A 101 -0.52 -1.06 -3.48
CA VAL A 101 -1.33 -0.75 -4.67
C VAL A 101 -0.58 0.23 -5.57
N TYR A 102 -0.14 -0.26 -6.73
CA TYR A 102 0.68 0.52 -7.67
C TYR A 102 0.07 0.59 -9.08
N PRO A 103 -0.76 1.61 -9.36
CA PRO A 103 -1.24 1.94 -10.70
C PRO A 103 -0.13 2.10 -11.74
N TYR A 104 1.08 2.51 -11.30
CA TYR A 104 2.26 2.59 -12.17
C TYR A 104 2.59 1.25 -12.85
N PHE A 105 2.62 0.15 -12.10
CA PHE A 105 2.99 -1.16 -12.67
C PHE A 105 1.92 -1.68 -13.62
N ALA A 106 0.64 -1.48 -13.29
CA ALA A 106 -0.46 -1.80 -14.20
C ALA A 106 -0.33 -1.00 -15.51
N TYR A 107 -0.14 0.33 -15.42
CA TYR A 107 0.07 1.19 -16.60
C TYR A 107 1.30 0.80 -17.42
N LYS A 108 2.44 0.51 -16.77
CA LYS A 108 3.66 0.06 -17.44
C LYS A 108 3.44 -1.27 -18.18
N GLY A 109 2.66 -2.18 -17.60
CA GLY A 109 2.34 -3.49 -18.18
C GLY A 109 1.37 -3.45 -19.36
N ASP A 110 0.42 -2.51 -19.36
CA ASP A 110 -0.58 -2.36 -20.43
C ASP A 110 -0.85 -0.89 -20.81
N PRO A 111 0.12 -0.18 -21.42
CA PRO A 111 -0.03 1.23 -21.76
C PRO A 111 -0.99 1.47 -22.94
N GLN A 112 -1.39 0.41 -23.67
CA GLN A 112 -2.32 0.54 -24.78
C GLN A 112 -3.75 0.73 -24.27
N ASN A 113 -4.14 -0.05 -23.25
CA ASN A 113 -5.50 0.00 -22.69
C ASN A 113 -5.59 0.92 -21.48
N ILE A 114 -4.53 1.02 -20.66
CA ILE A 114 -4.51 1.89 -19.49
C ILE A 114 -3.98 3.27 -19.88
N LYS A 115 -4.84 4.29 -19.83
CA LYS A 115 -4.45 5.66 -20.16
C LYS A 115 -3.69 6.29 -19.00
N LEU A 116 -2.63 7.04 -19.33
CA LEU A 116 -1.77 7.69 -18.31
C LEU A 116 -2.58 8.60 -17.37
N ASN A 117 -3.55 9.35 -17.90
CA ASN A 117 -4.37 10.23 -17.06
C ASN A 117 -5.18 9.45 -16.01
N TYR A 118 -5.75 8.31 -16.39
CA TYR A 118 -6.45 7.39 -15.51
C TYR A 118 -5.54 6.84 -14.42
N ALA A 119 -4.28 6.52 -14.76
CA ALA A 119 -3.30 6.01 -13.81
C ALA A 119 -2.72 7.08 -12.87
N THR A 120 -2.79 8.37 -13.24
CA THR A 120 -2.14 9.50 -12.53
C THR A 120 -3.11 10.51 -11.92
N PHE A 121 -4.38 10.13 -11.71
CA PHE A 121 -5.44 11.00 -11.17
C PHE A 121 -5.70 12.27 -12.01
N MET A 122 -5.31 12.27 -13.27
CA MET A 122 -5.58 13.38 -14.18
C MET A 122 -6.92 13.17 -14.87
N PRO A 123 -7.70 14.23 -15.13
CA PRO A 123 -9.01 14.12 -15.74
C PRO A 123 -8.96 13.55 -17.16
N GLY A 124 -10.09 13.03 -17.63
CA GLY A 124 -10.32 12.68 -19.04
C GLY A 124 -10.54 11.19 -19.33
N THR A 125 -10.46 10.32 -18.33
CA THR A 125 -10.83 8.90 -18.48
C THR A 125 -11.88 8.52 -17.44
N THR A 126 -12.86 7.74 -17.87
CA THR A 126 -13.91 7.19 -17.03
C THR A 126 -14.16 5.77 -17.47
N VAL A 127 -14.14 4.84 -16.53
CA VAL A 127 -14.34 3.41 -16.75
C VAL A 127 -15.55 2.98 -15.95
N ASN A 128 -16.53 2.37 -16.62
CA ASN A 128 -17.69 1.79 -15.97
C ASN A 128 -17.43 0.30 -15.73
N ASP A 129 -17.81 -0.16 -14.56
CA ASP A 129 -17.81 -1.57 -14.19
C ASP A 129 -19.22 -2.13 -14.39
N ASP A 130 -19.43 -2.88 -15.47
CA ASP A 130 -20.74 -3.43 -15.82
C ASP A 130 -21.24 -4.47 -14.80
N GLY A 131 -20.35 -5.05 -13.98
CA GLY A 131 -20.70 -6.06 -12.98
C GLY A 131 -21.41 -5.49 -11.75
N ASN A 132 -21.16 -4.22 -11.42
CA ASN A 132 -21.77 -3.56 -10.25
C ASN A 132 -22.34 -2.15 -10.54
N GLY A 133 -22.18 -1.64 -11.76
CA GLY A 133 -22.62 -0.31 -12.19
C GLY A 133 -21.80 0.86 -11.63
N LEU A 134 -20.67 0.61 -10.97
CA LEU A 134 -19.80 1.65 -10.43
C LEU A 134 -18.97 2.29 -11.53
N THR A 135 -18.65 3.57 -11.33
CA THR A 135 -17.84 4.35 -12.25
C THR A 135 -16.54 4.76 -11.59
N TYR A 136 -15.44 4.52 -12.28
CA TYR A 136 -14.08 4.81 -11.85
C TYR A 136 -13.46 5.90 -12.72
N THR A 137 -12.94 6.94 -12.07
CA THR A 137 -12.26 8.07 -12.73
C THR A 137 -10.74 8.00 -12.59
N ASN A 138 -10.23 7.06 -11.78
CA ASN A 138 -8.81 6.78 -11.65
C ASN A 138 -8.58 5.29 -11.37
N LEU A 139 -7.43 4.79 -11.82
CA LEU A 139 -7.04 3.39 -11.71
C LEU A 139 -6.84 2.94 -10.26
N PHE A 140 -6.41 3.85 -9.39
CA PHE A 140 -6.18 3.54 -7.97
C PHE A 140 -7.46 3.07 -7.28
N TYR A 141 -8.59 3.78 -7.46
CA TYR A 141 -9.88 3.36 -6.92
C TYR A 141 -10.34 2.02 -7.49
N ALA A 142 -10.14 1.80 -8.80
CA ALA A 142 -10.48 0.53 -9.43
C ALA A 142 -9.70 -0.64 -8.81
N MET A 143 -8.39 -0.47 -8.59
CA MET A 143 -7.55 -1.49 -7.96
C MET A 143 -7.87 -1.72 -6.48
N VAL A 144 -8.22 -0.68 -5.72
CA VAL A 144 -8.64 -0.85 -4.31
C VAL A 144 -10.00 -1.57 -4.24
N ASP A 145 -10.93 -1.23 -5.12
CA ASP A 145 -12.24 -1.87 -5.12
C ASP A 145 -12.22 -3.32 -5.61
N SER A 146 -11.22 -3.72 -6.40
CA SER A 146 -11.00 -5.14 -6.69
C SER A 146 -10.55 -5.94 -5.48
N ILE A 147 -9.82 -5.32 -4.54
CA ILE A 147 -9.48 -5.96 -3.25
C ILE A 147 -10.74 -6.11 -2.40
N TYR A 148 -11.60 -5.09 -2.37
CA TYR A 148 -12.89 -5.20 -1.68
C TYR A 148 -13.82 -6.24 -2.32
N ALA A 149 -13.82 -6.38 -3.65
CA ALA A 149 -14.53 -7.44 -4.34
C ALA A 149 -14.02 -8.83 -3.90
N ALA A 150 -12.70 -9.03 -3.83
CA ALA A 150 -12.10 -10.28 -3.38
C ALA A 150 -12.47 -10.63 -1.92
N LEU A 151 -12.52 -9.62 -1.05
CA LEU A 151 -12.97 -9.78 0.33
C LEU A 151 -14.46 -10.16 0.39
N GLU A 152 -15.31 -9.57 -0.44
CA GLU A 152 -16.73 -9.91 -0.52
C GLU A 152 -16.94 -11.34 -1.05
N ASP A 153 -16.21 -11.74 -2.09
CA ASP A 153 -16.23 -13.10 -2.65
C ASP A 153 -15.80 -14.15 -1.62
N ALA A 154 -14.76 -13.85 -0.82
CA ALA A 154 -14.35 -14.67 0.33
C ALA A 154 -15.32 -14.61 1.54
N ASN A 155 -16.49 -13.98 1.36
CA ASN A 155 -17.53 -13.77 2.38
C ASN A 155 -17.01 -12.99 3.61
N LYS A 156 -16.13 -12.01 3.40
CA LYS A 156 -15.52 -11.12 4.41
C LYS A 156 -15.73 -9.62 4.11
N PRO A 157 -16.98 -9.17 3.86
CA PRO A 157 -17.26 -7.78 3.47
C PRO A 157 -16.86 -6.71 4.51
N GLY A 158 -16.70 -7.11 5.78
CA GLY A 158 -16.39 -6.22 6.90
C GLY A 158 -14.89 -5.97 7.14
N VAL A 159 -14.00 -6.70 6.47
CA VAL A 159 -12.55 -6.46 6.59
C VAL A 159 -12.21 -5.15 5.86
N LYS A 160 -11.54 -4.24 6.55
CA LYS A 160 -11.10 -2.95 5.99
C LYS A 160 -9.81 -3.14 5.20
N VAL A 161 -9.55 -2.25 4.24
CA VAL A 161 -8.28 -2.17 3.53
C VAL A 161 -7.52 -0.92 3.98
N VAL A 162 -6.23 -1.08 4.24
CA VAL A 162 -5.24 0.01 4.37
C VAL A 162 -4.27 -0.13 3.21
N VAL A 163 -4.07 0.95 2.45
CA VAL A 163 -3.08 0.95 1.36
C VAL A 163 -1.71 1.19 1.98
N SER A 164 -0.96 0.12 2.20
CA SER A 164 0.31 0.13 2.92
C SER A 164 1.48 0.61 2.09
N GLU A 165 1.33 0.67 0.77
CA GLU A 165 2.22 1.35 -0.16
C GLU A 165 1.47 1.78 -1.42
N SER A 166 1.86 2.96 -1.93
CA SER A 166 1.51 3.39 -3.28
C SER A 166 2.45 4.51 -3.72
N GLY A 167 2.86 4.53 -4.98
CA GLY A 167 3.78 5.54 -5.48
C GLY A 167 4.00 5.48 -6.99
N TRP A 168 4.81 6.39 -7.50
CA TRP A 168 5.17 6.47 -8.91
C TRP A 168 6.62 6.94 -9.05
N PRO A 169 7.46 6.26 -9.86
CA PRO A 169 8.88 6.59 -9.96
C PRO A 169 9.11 7.86 -10.79
N SER A 170 10.07 8.68 -10.39
CA SER A 170 10.35 9.96 -11.03
C SER A 170 11.32 9.89 -12.21
N ALA A 171 11.97 8.74 -12.45
CA ALA A 171 12.97 8.57 -13.50
C ALA A 171 13.22 7.10 -13.85
N SER A 172 14.06 6.89 -14.88
CA SER A 172 14.72 5.62 -15.22
C SER A 172 13.77 4.48 -15.67
N GLY A 173 12.61 4.82 -16.24
CA GLY A 173 11.69 3.83 -16.82
C GLY A 173 10.56 4.44 -17.66
N PHE A 174 9.80 3.58 -18.33
CA PHE A 174 8.64 3.99 -19.12
C PHE A 174 7.60 4.67 -18.23
N GLY A 175 7.16 5.88 -18.61
CA GLY A 175 6.20 6.66 -17.83
C GLY A 175 6.75 7.25 -16.52
N ALA A 176 8.02 6.98 -16.18
CA ALA A 176 8.68 7.47 -14.97
C ALA A 176 9.28 8.86 -15.23
N THR A 177 8.58 9.90 -14.78
CA THR A 177 9.03 11.30 -14.88
C THR A 177 8.66 12.04 -13.60
N MET A 178 9.39 13.11 -13.25
CA MET A 178 9.07 13.95 -12.10
C MET A 178 7.64 14.52 -12.19
N GLN A 179 7.19 14.88 -13.40
CA GLN A 179 5.85 15.39 -13.64
C GLN A 179 4.77 14.35 -13.35
N ASN A 180 4.97 13.11 -13.81
CA ASN A 180 4.01 12.02 -13.56
C ASN A 180 4.03 11.60 -12.09
N ALA A 181 5.22 11.53 -11.46
CA ALA A 181 5.35 11.22 -10.05
C ALA A 181 4.67 12.27 -9.16
N GLN A 182 4.85 13.55 -9.49
CA GLN A 182 4.16 14.65 -8.82
C GLN A 182 2.65 14.55 -9.02
N ALA A 183 2.17 14.37 -10.25
CA ALA A 183 0.75 14.26 -10.55
C ALA A 183 0.11 13.11 -9.77
N TYR A 184 0.76 11.93 -9.79
CA TYR A 184 0.30 10.75 -9.07
C TYR A 184 0.24 10.98 -7.55
N ASN A 185 1.36 11.34 -6.92
CA ASN A 185 1.43 11.45 -5.46
C ASN A 185 0.57 12.60 -4.92
N GLN A 186 0.53 13.74 -5.61
CA GLN A 186 -0.34 14.85 -5.21
C GLN A 186 -1.81 14.50 -5.44
N GLY A 187 -2.12 13.78 -6.51
CA GLY A 187 -3.44 13.21 -6.79
C GLY A 187 -3.87 12.28 -5.69
N LEU A 188 -3.05 11.31 -5.33
CA LEU A 188 -3.30 10.35 -4.25
C LEU A 188 -3.67 11.06 -2.95
N ILE A 189 -2.84 12.00 -2.48
CA ILE A 189 -3.09 12.78 -1.25
C ILE A 189 -4.45 13.50 -1.29
N LYS A 190 -4.80 14.10 -2.43
CA LYS A 190 -6.06 14.83 -2.60
C LYS A 190 -7.29 13.92 -2.64
N HIS A 191 -7.13 12.64 -3.01
CA HIS A 191 -8.25 11.75 -3.31
C HIS A 191 -8.55 10.75 -2.18
N VAL A 192 -7.54 10.32 -1.40
CA VAL A 192 -7.73 9.27 -0.37
C VAL A 192 -8.69 9.68 0.74
N GLY A 193 -8.91 10.97 0.99
CA GLY A 193 -9.91 11.45 1.94
C GLY A 193 -11.37 11.13 1.56
N ASN A 194 -11.64 10.87 0.28
CA ASN A 194 -12.98 10.57 -0.23
C ASN A 194 -13.30 9.07 -0.22
N GLY A 195 -12.29 8.21 -0.12
CA GLY A 195 -12.44 6.77 -0.32
C GLY A 195 -12.62 6.40 -1.78
N THR A 196 -13.22 5.23 -2.02
CA THR A 196 -13.48 4.69 -3.37
C THR A 196 -14.97 4.70 -3.68
N PRO A 197 -15.40 4.49 -4.96
CA PRO A 197 -16.80 4.31 -5.29
C PRO A 197 -17.51 3.23 -4.47
N LYS A 198 -16.88 2.07 -4.25
CA LYS A 198 -17.47 0.95 -3.48
C LYS A 198 -17.39 1.15 -1.96
N ARG A 199 -16.42 1.93 -1.46
CA ARG A 199 -16.23 2.24 -0.04
C ARG A 199 -15.91 3.73 0.16
N PRO A 200 -16.93 4.60 0.15
CA PRO A 200 -16.74 6.03 0.41
C PRO A 200 -16.26 6.30 1.85
N GLY A 201 -15.43 7.32 2.00
CA GLY A 201 -14.83 7.75 3.28
C GLY A 201 -13.31 7.55 3.34
N PRO A 202 -12.61 8.17 4.31
CA PRO A 202 -11.16 8.20 4.31
C PRO A 202 -10.49 6.83 4.22
N LEU A 203 -9.58 6.68 3.26
CA LEU A 203 -8.76 5.50 3.03
C LEU A 203 -7.35 5.73 3.57
N GLU A 204 -6.98 5.04 4.65
CA GLU A 204 -5.63 5.13 5.21
C GLU A 204 -4.61 4.62 4.17
N THR A 205 -3.66 5.49 3.82
CA THR A 205 -2.74 5.29 2.69
C THR A 205 -1.33 5.75 3.05
N TYR A 206 -0.33 4.97 2.64
CA TYR A 206 1.09 5.25 2.85
C TYR A 206 1.78 5.44 1.50
N VAL A 207 2.35 6.62 1.27
CA VAL A 207 3.11 6.91 0.05
C VAL A 207 4.46 6.23 0.11
N PHE A 208 4.81 5.49 -0.95
CA PHE A 208 6.12 4.90 -1.16
C PHE A 208 6.95 5.79 -2.12
N ALA A 209 8.07 6.37 -1.71
CA ALA A 209 8.70 6.36 -0.38
C ALA A 209 9.21 7.74 0.03
N MET A 210 9.74 7.87 1.25
CA MET A 210 10.28 9.15 1.71
C MET A 210 11.50 9.59 0.89
N PHE A 211 12.46 8.69 0.63
CA PHE A 211 13.70 9.01 -0.07
C PHE A 211 13.93 8.10 -1.28
N ASN A 212 14.72 8.60 -2.24
CA ASN A 212 15.31 7.76 -3.28
C ASN A 212 16.32 6.78 -2.65
N GLU A 213 16.14 5.48 -2.88
CA GLU A 213 16.93 4.41 -2.27
C GLU A 213 17.98 3.88 -3.26
N ASN A 214 19.14 4.52 -3.33
CA ASN A 214 20.17 4.29 -4.35
C ASN A 214 20.89 2.93 -4.29
N LEU A 215 20.59 2.10 -3.31
CA LEU A 215 21.14 0.75 -3.15
C LEU A 215 20.15 -0.36 -3.53
N LYS A 216 18.93 0.00 -3.99
CA LYS A 216 18.00 -1.01 -4.45
C LYS A 216 18.54 -1.68 -5.72
N THR A 217 18.35 -3.00 -5.76
CA THR A 217 18.64 -3.83 -6.92
C THR A 217 17.35 -4.05 -7.72
N GLY A 218 17.47 -4.53 -8.96
CA GLY A 218 16.32 -4.78 -9.85
C GLY A 218 16.14 -3.70 -10.90
N GLU A 219 14.88 -3.37 -11.21
CA GLU A 219 14.54 -2.37 -12.24
C GLU A 219 15.10 -1.00 -11.84
N PRO A 220 15.69 -0.22 -12.78
CA PRO A 220 16.27 1.08 -12.45
C PRO A 220 15.30 2.07 -11.78
N THR A 221 13.98 1.91 -12.00
CA THR A 221 12.92 2.73 -11.39
C THR A 221 12.85 2.61 -9.88
N GLU A 222 13.30 1.49 -9.30
CA GLU A 222 13.29 1.25 -7.86
C GLU A 222 14.07 2.31 -7.07
N ASN A 223 15.11 2.88 -7.69
CA ASN A 223 15.95 3.92 -7.09
C ASN A 223 15.30 5.32 -7.11
N HIS A 224 14.08 5.46 -7.64
CA HIS A 224 13.46 6.75 -7.97
C HIS A 224 12.02 6.94 -7.47
N PHE A 225 11.58 6.21 -6.44
CA PHE A 225 10.24 6.39 -5.83
C PHE A 225 10.17 7.48 -4.75
N GLY A 226 11.30 8.10 -4.39
CA GLY A 226 11.39 9.06 -3.30
C GLY A 226 10.63 10.36 -3.56
N LEU A 227 9.93 10.85 -2.53
CA LEU A 227 9.44 12.23 -2.47
C LEU A 227 10.58 13.23 -2.26
N PHE A 228 11.68 12.78 -1.64
CA PHE A 228 12.88 13.56 -1.37
C PHE A 228 14.15 12.86 -1.89
N ASN A 229 15.18 13.64 -2.19
CA ASN A 229 16.52 13.14 -2.43
C ASN A 229 17.24 12.85 -1.10
N PRO A 230 18.34 12.08 -1.09
CA PRO A 230 19.10 11.79 0.13
C PRO A 230 19.64 13.02 0.87
N ASP A 231 19.87 14.13 0.15
CA ASP A 231 20.26 15.43 0.71
C ASP A 231 19.09 16.21 1.34
N LYS A 232 17.90 15.60 1.41
CA LYS A 232 16.63 16.13 1.92
C LYS A 232 15.99 17.21 1.05
N SER A 233 16.56 17.51 -0.12
CA SER A 233 15.89 18.35 -1.11
C SER A 233 14.65 17.63 -1.65
N PRO A 234 13.56 18.34 -1.98
CA PRO A 234 12.40 17.72 -2.60
C PRO A 234 12.78 17.17 -3.99
N ALA A 235 12.39 15.93 -4.29
CA ALA A 235 12.52 15.39 -5.63
C ALA A 235 11.56 16.12 -6.59
N TYR A 236 10.41 16.52 -6.10
CA TYR A 236 9.42 17.38 -6.75
C TYR A 236 8.53 18.03 -5.67
N SER A 237 7.79 19.07 -6.02
CA SER A 237 6.93 19.77 -5.05
C SER A 237 5.71 18.91 -4.68
N ILE A 238 5.47 18.73 -3.38
CA ILE A 238 4.34 17.98 -2.82
C ILE A 238 3.76 18.73 -1.61
N SER A 239 2.43 18.72 -1.47
CA SER A 239 1.72 19.19 -0.26
C SER A 239 1.02 18.00 0.38
N PHE A 240 1.36 17.75 1.66
CA PHE A 240 0.72 16.77 2.53
C PHE A 240 -0.49 17.37 3.26
#